data_AF-N8W9S2-F1
#
_entry.id   AF-N8W9S2-F1
#
_cell.length_a   1.000
_cell.length_b   1.000
_cell.length_c   1.000
_cell.angle_alpha   90.00
_cell.angle_beta   90.00
_cell.angle_gamma   90.00
#
_symmetry.space_group_name_H-M   'P 1'
#
loop_
_entity.id
_entity.type
_entity.pdbx_description
1 polymer ?
#
loop_
_entity_poly.entity_id
_entity_poly.type
_entity_poly.pdbx_seq_one_letter_code
_entity_poly.pdbx_strand_id
1 'polypeptide(L)'
;DTVTAGTGTNKTVLSQTGVNIENGTTQTQLEAGKVIVKNTANTLTLDAGKGTLEGLSNKDISSADFATQGRAATEEQLKQIQTGLTDTGFGLTAADGNSVQKKLGQTVDVVGADSNITTKVDQGKLAIELSKDLAVNSVNAAGTLLNSNGLSFVDGSGNAVTNSPSISKNGISAGNQKITNVAKG
;
A
#
# COMPACT_ATOMS: atom_id res chain seq x y z
N ASP A 1 -27.19 -57.62 -1.51
CA ASP A 1 -28.58 -57.23 -1.19
C ASP A 1 -28.71 -55.73 -1.01
N THR A 2 -29.90 -55.20 -1.27
CA THR A 2 -30.26 -53.81 -0.97
C THR A 2 -31.55 -53.77 -0.16
N VAL A 3 -31.68 -52.76 0.70
CA VAL A 3 -32.93 -52.45 1.42
C VAL A 3 -33.41 -51.11 0.91
N THR A 4 -34.61 -51.07 0.33
CA THR A 4 -35.24 -49.84 -0.17
C THR A 4 -36.46 -49.50 0.67
N ALA A 5 -36.51 -48.28 1.18
CA ALA A 5 -37.70 -47.69 1.79
C ALA A 5 -38.19 -46.51 0.93
N GLY A 6 -39.48 -46.49 0.58
CA GLY A 6 -40.08 -45.47 -0.30
C GLY A 6 -40.25 -45.90 -1.75
N THR A 7 -40.75 -44.99 -2.59
CA THR A 7 -41.06 -45.24 -4.02
C THR A 7 -40.68 -44.06 -4.89
N GLY A 8 -40.50 -44.31 -6.20
CA GLY A 8 -40.15 -43.25 -7.16
C GLY A 8 -38.83 -42.56 -6.81
N THR A 9 -38.85 -41.22 -6.80
CA THR A 9 -37.71 -40.37 -6.45
C THR A 9 -37.57 -40.10 -4.94
N ASN A 10 -38.55 -40.56 -4.15
CA ASN A 10 -38.60 -40.36 -2.71
C ASN A 10 -38.31 -41.69 -2.01
N LYS A 11 -37.02 -41.99 -1.86
CA LYS A 11 -36.57 -43.29 -1.37
C LYS A 11 -35.25 -43.19 -0.61
N THR A 12 -35.03 -44.13 0.29
CA THR A 12 -33.73 -44.44 0.90
C THR A 12 -33.31 -45.84 0.48
N VAL A 13 -32.09 -45.98 -0.01
CA VAL A 13 -31.50 -47.25 -0.45
C VAL A 13 -30.24 -47.51 0.38
N LEU A 14 -30.23 -48.60 1.13
CA LEU A 14 -29.04 -49.15 1.79
C LEU A 14 -28.48 -50.30 0.94
N SER A 15 -27.17 -50.29 0.68
CA SER A 15 -26.46 -51.30 -0.11
C SER A 15 -25.03 -51.54 0.41
N GLN A 16 -24.31 -52.48 -0.22
CA GLN A 16 -22.90 -52.72 0.07
C GLN A 16 -21.99 -51.50 -0.22
N THR A 17 -22.42 -50.59 -1.11
CA THR A 17 -21.66 -49.39 -1.49
C THR A 17 -21.98 -48.20 -0.58
N GLY A 18 -22.98 -48.31 0.29
CA GLY A 18 -23.33 -47.29 1.29
C GLY A 18 -24.82 -46.98 1.38
N VAL A 19 -25.16 -45.73 1.69
CA VAL A 19 -26.54 -45.26 1.89
C VAL A 19 -26.82 -44.11 0.93
N ASN A 20 -27.95 -44.18 0.23
CA ASN A 20 -28.41 -43.13 -0.67
C ASN A 20 -29.83 -42.71 -0.29
N ILE A 21 -30.03 -41.43 0.00
CA ILE A 21 -31.32 -40.83 0.39
C ILE A 21 -31.70 -39.83 -0.69
N GLU A 22 -32.86 -39.99 -1.31
CA GLU A 22 -33.36 -39.15 -2.40
C GLU A 22 -34.77 -38.61 -2.08
N ASN A 23 -35.02 -37.36 -2.45
CA ASN A 23 -36.35 -36.72 -2.40
C ASN A 23 -36.68 -35.98 -3.72
N GLY A 24 -36.20 -36.51 -4.85
CA GLY A 24 -36.34 -35.93 -6.20
C GLY A 24 -35.52 -34.66 -6.47
N THR A 25 -35.41 -33.75 -5.51
CA THR A 25 -34.68 -32.48 -5.65
C THR A 25 -33.41 -32.43 -4.83
N THR A 26 -33.32 -33.25 -3.78
CA THR A 26 -32.14 -33.37 -2.91
C THR A 26 -31.70 -34.81 -2.81
N GLN A 27 -30.39 -34.99 -2.61
CA GLN A 27 -29.79 -36.29 -2.34
C GLN A 27 -28.71 -36.17 -1.27
N THR A 28 -28.66 -37.15 -0.37
CA THR A 28 -27.54 -37.38 0.54
C THR A 28 -27.01 -38.79 0.30
N GLN A 29 -25.72 -38.90 0.02
CA GLN A 29 -25.04 -40.16 -0.24
C GLN A 29 -23.89 -40.34 0.74
N LEU A 30 -23.85 -41.49 1.41
CA LEU A 30 -22.72 -41.94 2.19
C LEU A 30 -22.10 -43.11 1.44
N GLU A 31 -20.84 -43.00 1.08
CA GLU A 31 -20.04 -44.04 0.46
C GLU A 31 -18.78 -44.29 1.32
N ALA A 32 -18.05 -45.37 1.04
CA ALA A 32 -16.77 -45.61 1.72
C ALA A 32 -15.81 -44.44 1.47
N GLY A 33 -15.45 -43.70 2.53
CA GLY A 33 -14.54 -42.56 2.45
C GLY A 33 -15.12 -41.28 1.85
N LYS A 34 -16.43 -41.22 1.55
CA LYS A 34 -17.04 -40.05 0.90
C LYS A 34 -18.44 -39.75 1.41
N VAL A 35 -18.76 -38.47 1.56
CA VAL A 35 -20.11 -37.99 1.84
C VAL A 35 -20.47 -36.93 0.82
N ILE A 36 -21.63 -37.08 0.18
CA ILE A 36 -22.13 -36.16 -0.85
C ILE A 36 -23.50 -35.66 -0.42
N VAL A 37 -23.69 -34.34 -0.43
CA VAL A 37 -25.01 -33.70 -0.22
C VAL A 37 -25.26 -32.78 -1.39
N LYS A 38 -26.33 -33.01 -2.14
CA LYS A 38 -26.67 -32.19 -3.30
C LYS A 38 -28.13 -31.80 -3.36
N ASN A 39 -28.37 -30.64 -3.96
CA ASN A 39 -29.67 -30.22 -4.44
C ASN A 39 -29.57 -29.82 -5.92
N THR A 40 -30.56 -29.12 -6.46
CA THR A 40 -30.56 -28.68 -7.86
C THR A 40 -29.46 -27.66 -8.20
N ALA A 41 -28.93 -26.93 -7.21
CA ALA A 41 -27.96 -25.85 -7.41
C ALA A 41 -26.55 -26.20 -6.92
N ASN A 42 -26.44 -26.94 -5.81
CA ASN A 42 -25.21 -27.16 -5.08
C ASN A 42 -24.95 -28.66 -4.90
N THR A 43 -23.69 -29.04 -4.95
CA THR A 43 -23.21 -30.38 -4.58
C THR A 43 -22.01 -30.20 -3.67
N LEU A 44 -22.15 -30.55 -2.40
CA LEU A 44 -21.06 -30.57 -1.43
C LEU A 44 -20.52 -31.98 -1.33
N THR A 45 -19.19 -32.12 -1.36
CA THR A 45 -18.51 -33.42 -1.32
C THR A 45 -17.38 -33.39 -0.32
N LEU A 46 -17.48 -34.21 0.73
CA LEU A 46 -16.37 -34.53 1.61
C LEU A 46 -15.73 -35.82 1.10
N ASP A 47 -14.46 -35.77 0.70
CA ASP A 47 -13.76 -36.88 0.06
C ASP A 47 -12.43 -37.16 0.78
N ALA A 48 -12.32 -38.34 1.41
CA ALA A 48 -11.13 -38.74 2.14
C ALA A 48 -9.93 -39.02 1.22
N GLY A 49 -10.15 -39.35 -0.06
CA GLY A 49 -9.09 -39.52 -1.04
C GLY A 49 -8.44 -38.20 -1.43
N LYS A 50 -9.20 -37.10 -1.41
CA LYS A 50 -8.69 -35.73 -1.62
C LYS A 50 -8.27 -35.04 -0.33
N GLY A 51 -8.89 -35.39 0.80
CA GLY A 51 -8.72 -34.69 2.07
C GLY A 51 -9.41 -33.33 2.13
N THR A 52 -10.41 -33.09 1.28
CA THR A 52 -11.06 -31.78 1.10
C THR A 52 -12.58 -31.85 1.22
N LEU A 53 -13.19 -30.71 1.56
CA LEU A 53 -14.61 -30.44 1.37
C LEU A 53 -14.76 -29.53 0.15
N GLU A 54 -15.32 -30.06 -0.94
CA GLU A 54 -15.55 -29.34 -2.18
C GLU A 54 -17.03 -28.92 -2.32
N GLY A 55 -17.30 -27.95 -3.20
CA GLY A 55 -18.66 -27.54 -3.54
C GLY A 55 -19.25 -26.41 -2.70
N LEU A 56 -18.44 -25.83 -1.81
CA LEU A 56 -18.77 -24.59 -1.11
C LEU A 56 -18.97 -23.45 -2.13
N SER A 57 -20.04 -22.67 -1.94
CA SER A 57 -20.44 -21.61 -2.88
C SER A 57 -19.78 -20.25 -2.58
N ASN A 58 -19.27 -20.05 -1.37
CA ASN A 58 -18.66 -18.81 -0.92
C ASN A 58 -17.25 -18.65 -1.49
N LYS A 59 -17.14 -18.21 -2.75
CA LYS A 59 -15.86 -18.08 -3.47
C LYS A 59 -15.28 -16.66 -3.52
N ASP A 60 -16.04 -15.67 -3.06
CA ASP A 60 -15.61 -14.28 -3.01
C ASP A 60 -15.88 -13.63 -1.65
N ILE A 61 -15.32 -12.44 -1.47
CA ILE A 61 -15.44 -11.62 -0.26
C ILE A 61 -16.47 -10.48 -0.38
N SER A 62 -17.27 -10.46 -1.45
CA SER A 62 -18.17 -9.35 -1.79
C SER A 62 -19.56 -9.47 -1.17
N SER A 63 -19.92 -10.66 -0.67
CA SER A 63 -21.22 -10.88 -0.04
C SER A 63 -21.39 -10.02 1.21
N ALA A 64 -22.60 -9.49 1.42
CA ALA A 64 -22.93 -8.65 2.57
C ALA A 64 -22.78 -9.36 3.94
N ASP A 65 -22.82 -10.70 3.94
CA ASP A 65 -22.67 -11.55 5.12
C ASP A 65 -21.28 -12.21 5.23
N PHE A 66 -20.30 -11.70 4.48
CA PHE A 66 -18.91 -12.18 4.57
C PHE A 66 -18.34 -11.93 5.97
N ALA A 67 -17.66 -12.95 6.52
CA ALA A 67 -17.03 -12.94 7.85
C ALA A 67 -17.96 -12.63 9.05
N THR A 68 -19.29 -12.65 8.89
CA THR A 68 -20.25 -12.46 10.00
C THR A 68 -20.95 -13.74 10.44
N GLN A 69 -20.95 -14.77 9.58
CA GLN A 69 -21.77 -15.98 9.79
C GLN A 69 -20.99 -17.19 10.36
N GLY A 70 -19.66 -17.11 10.50
CA GLY A 70 -18.84 -18.24 10.98
C GLY A 70 -18.77 -19.44 10.02
N ARG A 71 -18.97 -19.23 8.72
CA ARG A 71 -18.87 -20.27 7.68
C ARG A 71 -17.41 -20.67 7.42
N ALA A 72 -17.19 -21.88 6.92
CA ALA A 72 -15.90 -22.29 6.36
C ALA A 72 -15.53 -21.38 5.18
N ALA A 73 -14.25 -20.99 5.07
CA ALA A 73 -13.74 -20.20 3.94
C ALA A 73 -13.25 -21.12 2.80
N THR A 74 -13.36 -20.68 1.55
CA THR A 74 -12.76 -21.39 0.41
C THR A 74 -11.35 -20.88 0.09
N GLU A 75 -10.58 -21.66 -0.66
CA GLU A 75 -9.26 -21.26 -1.15
C GLU A 75 -9.33 -19.99 -2.01
N GLU A 76 -10.41 -19.80 -2.78
CA GLU A 76 -10.62 -18.59 -3.58
C GLU A 76 -10.79 -17.33 -2.71
N GLN A 77 -11.55 -17.41 -1.61
CA GLN A 77 -11.68 -16.29 -0.67
C GLN A 77 -10.34 -15.96 -0.01
N LEU A 78 -9.60 -16.99 0.42
CA LEU A 78 -8.28 -16.80 0.99
C LEU A 78 -7.31 -16.18 -0.04
N LYS A 79 -7.39 -16.63 -1.30
CA LYS A 79 -6.58 -16.09 -2.39
C LYS A 79 -6.91 -14.62 -2.65
N GLN A 80 -8.19 -14.24 -2.68
CA GLN A 80 -8.61 -12.85 -2.87
C GLN A 80 -8.09 -11.92 -1.77
N ILE A 81 -8.16 -12.36 -0.51
CA ILE A 81 -7.60 -11.60 0.61
C ILE A 81 -6.08 -11.49 0.47
N GLN A 82 -5.39 -12.59 0.16
CA GLN A 82 -3.95 -12.58 -0.06
C GLN A 82 -3.55 -11.60 -1.17
N THR A 83 -4.20 -11.68 -2.34
CA THR A 83 -3.89 -10.81 -3.48
C THR A 83 -4.26 -9.35 -3.20
N GLY A 84 -5.41 -9.11 -2.58
CA GLY A 84 -5.85 -7.76 -2.23
C GLY A 84 -4.86 -7.06 -1.30
N LEU A 85 -4.33 -7.77 -0.30
CA LEU A 85 -3.29 -7.23 0.58
C LEU A 85 -1.97 -7.01 -0.17
N THR A 86 -1.52 -7.96 -0.99
CA THR A 86 -0.23 -7.83 -1.69
C THR A 86 -0.25 -6.77 -2.79
N ASP A 87 -1.37 -6.61 -3.51
CA ASP A 87 -1.47 -5.70 -4.65
C ASP A 87 -1.70 -4.25 -4.23
N THR A 88 -2.36 -4.01 -3.10
CA THR A 88 -2.53 -2.65 -2.54
C THR A 88 -1.24 -2.11 -1.92
N GLY A 89 -0.47 -2.95 -1.23
CA GLY A 89 0.89 -2.61 -0.79
C GLY A 89 0.97 -1.38 0.13
N PHE A 90 2.08 -0.63 0.01
CA PHE A 90 2.33 0.62 0.73
C PHE A 90 2.68 1.74 -0.25
N GLY A 91 2.26 2.97 0.06
CA GLY A 91 2.53 4.13 -0.80
C GLY A 91 2.61 5.46 -0.07
N LEU A 92 3.18 6.45 -0.75
CA LEU A 92 3.33 7.83 -0.32
C LEU A 92 2.75 8.76 -1.39
N THR A 93 1.98 9.76 -0.97
CA THR A 93 1.51 10.85 -1.83
C THR A 93 2.36 12.09 -1.57
N ALA A 94 2.95 12.64 -2.62
CA ALA A 94 3.79 13.83 -2.55
C ALA A 94 2.95 15.12 -2.65
N ALA A 95 3.57 16.27 -2.33
CA ALA A 95 2.90 17.57 -2.32
C ALA A 95 2.47 18.05 -3.72
N ASP A 96 3.03 17.46 -4.79
CA ASP A 96 2.60 17.68 -6.17
C ASP A 96 1.31 16.90 -6.53
N GLY A 97 0.76 16.13 -5.59
CA GLY A 97 -0.43 15.30 -5.77
C GLY A 97 -0.17 13.93 -6.38
N ASN A 98 1.06 13.64 -6.82
CA ASN A 98 1.41 12.33 -7.37
C ASN A 98 1.63 11.31 -6.24
N SER A 99 1.40 10.03 -6.54
CA SER A 99 1.60 8.94 -5.58
C SER A 99 2.55 7.89 -6.12
N VAL A 100 3.41 7.39 -5.23
CA VAL A 100 4.18 6.17 -5.45
C VAL A 100 3.61 5.08 -4.55
N GLN A 101 3.25 3.94 -5.14
CA GLN A 101 2.77 2.77 -4.41
C GLN A 101 3.51 1.54 -4.93
N LYS A 102 3.89 0.66 -4.00
CA LYS A 102 4.60 -0.59 -4.29
C LYS A 102 3.93 -1.73 -3.54
N LYS A 103 3.88 -2.90 -4.18
CA LYS A 103 3.32 -4.13 -3.59
C LYS A 103 4.07 -4.50 -2.31
N LEU A 104 3.41 -5.22 -1.41
CA LEU A 104 4.08 -5.76 -0.21
C LEU A 104 5.30 -6.60 -0.62
N GLY A 105 6.40 -6.42 0.11
CA GLY A 105 7.70 -7.04 -0.20
C GLY A 105 8.60 -6.21 -1.11
N GLN A 106 8.11 -5.12 -1.70
CA GLN A 106 8.93 -4.11 -2.38
C GLN A 106 9.11 -2.88 -1.49
N THR A 107 10.12 -2.06 -1.80
CA THR A 107 10.39 -0.79 -1.10
C THR A 107 9.93 0.41 -1.92
N VAL A 108 9.45 1.43 -1.21
CA VAL A 108 9.30 2.78 -1.76
C VAL A 108 10.59 3.54 -1.49
N ASP A 109 11.24 3.98 -2.56
CA ASP A 109 12.46 4.77 -2.43
C ASP A 109 12.09 6.20 -2.03
N VAL A 110 12.75 6.70 -0.98
CA VAL A 110 12.69 8.11 -0.60
C VAL A 110 14.06 8.68 -0.92
N VAL A 111 14.11 9.59 -1.89
CA VAL A 111 15.36 10.15 -2.41
C VAL A 111 15.34 11.66 -2.29
N GLY A 112 16.51 12.27 -2.10
CA GLY A 112 16.66 13.70 -2.32
C GLY A 112 16.48 14.02 -3.81
N ALA A 113 15.74 15.08 -4.11
CA ALA A 113 15.55 15.52 -5.50
C ALA A 113 16.84 16.12 -6.10
N ASP A 114 17.76 16.58 -5.26
CA ASP A 114 19.04 17.16 -5.62
C ASP A 114 20.11 16.81 -4.55
N SER A 115 21.35 17.26 -4.76
CA SER A 115 22.48 16.97 -3.88
C SER A 115 22.42 17.69 -2.52
N ASN A 116 21.47 18.60 -2.29
CA ASN A 116 21.32 19.25 -1.00
C ASN A 116 20.58 18.37 0.00
N ILE A 117 19.79 17.39 -0.46
CA ILE A 117 19.07 16.47 0.41
C ILE A 117 19.59 15.06 0.24
N THR A 118 19.97 14.42 1.34
CA THR A 118 20.33 12.99 1.36
C THR A 118 19.37 12.24 2.26
N THR A 119 19.06 11.01 1.88
CA THR A 119 18.24 10.09 2.67
C THR A 119 19.05 8.85 3.00
N LYS A 120 18.90 8.32 4.22
CA LYS A 120 19.55 7.06 4.62
C LYS A 120 18.70 6.31 5.62
N VAL A 121 18.91 5.00 5.69
CA VAL A 121 18.41 4.19 6.80
C VAL A 121 19.50 4.12 7.85
N ASP A 122 19.23 4.67 9.03
CA ASP A 122 20.11 4.57 10.20
C ASP A 122 19.34 3.95 11.37
N GLN A 123 19.84 2.83 11.89
CA GLN A 123 19.25 2.14 13.04
C GLN A 123 17.73 1.90 12.92
N GLY A 124 17.27 1.49 11.73
CA GLY A 124 15.86 1.20 11.45
C GLY A 124 14.96 2.42 11.28
N LYS A 125 15.53 3.63 11.23
CA LYS A 125 14.81 4.89 10.95
C LYS A 125 15.22 5.42 9.58
N LEU A 126 14.26 6.00 8.86
CA LEU A 126 14.55 6.83 7.70
C LEU A 126 15.00 8.21 8.19
N ALA A 127 16.27 8.52 8.00
CA ALA A 127 16.82 9.85 8.23
C ALA A 127 16.82 10.65 6.91
N ILE A 128 16.44 11.92 7.01
CA ILE A 128 16.48 12.90 5.91
C ILE A 128 17.38 14.03 6.38
N GLU A 129 18.44 14.30 5.63
CA GLU A 129 19.52 15.19 6.02
C GLU A 129 19.74 16.27 4.96
N LEU A 130 19.99 17.49 5.43
CA LEU A 130 20.48 18.58 4.60
C LEU A 130 22.02 18.49 4.51
N SER A 131 22.57 18.63 3.32
CA SER A 131 24.01 18.67 3.08
C SER A 131 24.64 19.85 3.82
N LYS A 132 25.86 19.64 4.35
CA LYS A 132 26.62 20.71 5.04
C LYS A 132 27.04 21.81 4.06
N ASP A 133 27.36 21.41 2.83
CA ASP A 133 27.66 22.30 1.72
C ASP A 133 26.45 22.34 0.78
N LEU A 134 25.87 23.53 0.62
CA LEU A 134 24.68 23.74 -0.19
C LEU A 134 25.03 24.31 -1.56
N ALA A 135 24.55 23.64 -2.60
CA ALA A 135 24.56 24.14 -3.97
C ALA A 135 23.21 24.82 -4.25
N VAL A 136 23.16 26.14 -4.06
CA VAL A 136 21.95 26.96 -4.26
C VAL A 136 22.26 28.18 -5.13
N ASN A 137 21.25 28.68 -5.86
CA ASN A 137 21.40 29.85 -6.71
C ASN A 137 21.40 31.17 -5.92
N SER A 138 20.57 31.24 -4.86
CA SER A 138 20.47 32.40 -3.99
C SER A 138 19.94 32.03 -2.61
N VAL A 139 20.27 32.87 -1.62
CA VAL A 139 19.67 32.88 -0.30
C VAL A 139 19.16 34.29 -0.03
N ASN A 140 17.86 34.45 0.21
CA ASN A 140 17.28 35.69 0.70
C ASN A 140 16.81 35.49 2.14
N ALA A 141 17.58 36.02 3.09
CA ALA A 141 17.27 36.00 4.51
C ALA A 141 16.76 37.38 4.93
N ALA A 142 15.44 37.56 4.87
CA ALA A 142 14.76 38.79 5.30
C ALA A 142 15.36 40.08 4.70
N GLY A 143 15.68 40.06 3.40
CA GLY A 143 16.25 41.21 2.70
C GLY A 143 17.78 41.18 2.59
N THR A 144 18.48 40.28 3.28
CA THR A 144 19.90 40.00 2.98
C THR A 144 19.98 38.98 1.86
N LEU A 145 20.49 39.39 0.71
CA LEU A 145 20.61 38.55 -0.48
C LEU A 145 22.06 38.11 -0.67
N LEU A 146 22.26 36.79 -0.74
CA LEU A 146 23.50 36.17 -1.19
C LEU A 146 23.21 35.43 -2.50
N ASN A 147 23.96 35.73 -3.57
CA ASN A 147 23.83 35.06 -4.86
C ASN A 147 25.15 35.17 -5.67
N SER A 148 25.10 34.85 -6.96
CA SER A 148 26.24 34.93 -7.88
C SER A 148 26.86 36.33 -8.03
N ASN A 149 26.16 37.40 -7.64
CA ASN A 149 26.69 38.76 -7.63
C ASN A 149 27.41 39.12 -6.32
N GLY A 150 27.28 38.30 -5.27
CA GLY A 150 27.84 38.53 -3.94
C GLY A 150 26.76 38.76 -2.88
N LEU A 151 27.03 39.66 -1.93
CA LEU A 151 26.14 40.01 -0.82
C LEU A 151 25.55 41.42 -1.02
N SER A 152 24.24 41.54 -0.92
CA SER A 152 23.52 42.82 -1.02
C SER A 152 22.28 42.86 -0.12
N PHE A 153 21.66 44.03 -0.01
CA PHE A 153 20.39 44.20 0.69
C PHE A 153 19.28 44.55 -0.31
N VAL A 154 18.14 43.88 -0.18
CA VAL A 154 16.98 44.02 -1.05
C VAL A 154 15.71 44.30 -0.25
N ASP A 155 14.74 44.96 -0.88
CA ASP A 155 13.41 45.18 -0.32
C ASP A 155 12.51 43.92 -0.47
N GLY A 156 11.24 44.04 -0.06
CA GLY A 156 10.26 42.95 -0.15
C GLY A 156 9.94 42.48 -1.57
N SER A 157 10.29 43.28 -2.59
CA SER A 157 10.14 42.95 -4.01
C SER A 157 11.43 42.38 -4.61
N GLY A 158 12.51 42.29 -3.83
CA GLY A 158 13.82 41.82 -4.29
C GLY A 158 14.65 42.88 -5.01
N ASN A 159 14.24 44.15 -4.98
CA ASN A 159 15.02 45.25 -5.57
C ASN A 159 16.10 45.72 -4.59
N ALA A 160 17.26 46.11 -5.12
CA ALA A 160 18.34 46.63 -4.29
C ALA A 160 17.89 47.87 -3.49
N VAL A 161 18.16 47.87 -2.19
CA VAL A 161 17.85 49.02 -1.33
C VAL A 161 18.79 50.16 -1.68
N THR A 162 18.24 51.33 -2.02
CA THR A 162 19.03 52.53 -2.30
C THR A 162 19.86 52.93 -1.08
N ASN A 163 21.10 53.37 -1.30
CA ASN A 163 22.06 53.70 -0.23
C ASN A 163 22.31 52.54 0.76
N SER A 164 22.30 51.30 0.26
CA SER A 164 22.67 50.12 1.05
C SER A 164 24.06 49.58 0.69
N PRO A 165 24.80 49.01 1.66
CA PRO A 165 26.08 48.38 1.38
C PRO A 165 25.96 47.14 0.49
N SER A 166 27.05 46.81 -0.21
CA SER A 166 27.16 45.54 -0.94
C SER A 166 28.61 45.08 -1.08
N ILE A 167 28.78 43.77 -1.24
CA ILE A 167 30.07 43.12 -1.52
C ILE A 167 29.89 42.29 -2.78
N SER A 168 30.77 42.49 -3.77
CA SER A 168 30.76 41.75 -5.02
C SER A 168 32.17 41.37 -5.44
N LYS A 169 32.28 40.59 -6.53
CA LYS A 169 33.56 40.31 -7.19
C LYS A 169 34.32 41.57 -7.63
N ASN A 170 33.63 42.71 -7.78
CA ASN A 170 34.22 43.99 -8.19
C ASN A 170 34.66 44.85 -6.99
N GLY A 171 34.43 44.40 -5.75
CA GLY A 171 34.79 45.13 -4.54
C GLY A 171 33.60 45.40 -3.62
N ILE A 172 33.83 46.33 -2.68
CA ILE A 172 32.88 46.71 -1.61
C ILE A 172 32.31 48.09 -1.93
N SER A 173 30.99 48.22 -1.89
CA SER A 173 30.29 49.51 -1.87
C SER A 173 29.75 49.77 -0.47
N ALA A 174 30.06 50.94 0.09
CA ALA A 174 29.48 51.37 1.36
C ALA A 174 28.04 51.90 1.21
N GLY A 175 27.54 52.04 -0.03
CA GLY A 175 26.18 52.52 -0.27
C GLY A 175 25.91 53.93 0.26
N ASN A 176 26.89 54.84 0.17
CA ASN A 176 26.79 56.19 0.77
C ASN A 176 26.61 56.22 2.30
N GLN A 177 26.86 55.10 2.98
CA GLN A 177 26.84 55.03 4.43
C GLN A 177 28.24 55.26 5.01
N LYS A 178 28.31 55.74 6.25
CA LYS A 178 29.58 55.85 6.99
C LYS A 178 30.08 54.44 7.31
N ILE A 179 31.35 54.17 7.02
CA ILE A 179 32.06 53.01 7.57
C ILE A 179 32.61 53.44 8.92
N THR A 180 32.10 52.86 10.01
CA THR A 180 32.50 53.19 11.39
C THR A 180 33.40 52.10 11.96
N ASN A 181 34.08 52.41 13.08
CA ASN A 181 34.92 51.46 13.83
C ASN A 181 36.10 50.85 13.02
N VAL A 182 36.73 51.65 12.16
CA VAL A 182 37.95 51.27 11.43
C VAL A 182 39.19 51.60 12.26
N ALA A 183 40.08 50.62 12.47
CA ALA A 183 41.35 50.81 13.18
C ALA A 183 42.34 51.66 12.36
N LYS A 184 43.44 52.12 13.00
CA LYS A 184 44.56 52.78 12.29
C LYS A 184 45.14 51.80 11.26
N GLY A 185 45.35 52.29 10.03
CA GLY A 185 45.91 51.54 8.92
C GLY A 185 47.42 51.43 8.95
#